data_AF-A0A9D6MPP2-F1
#
_entry.id   AF-A0A9D6MPP2-F1
#
_cell.length_a   1.000
_cell.length_b   1.000
_cell.length_c   1.000
_cell.angle_alpha   90.00
_cell.angle_beta   90.00
_cell.angle_gamma   90.00
#
_symmetry.space_group_name_H-M   'P 1'
#
loop_
_entity.id
_entity.type
_entity.pdbx_description
1 polymer ?
#
loop_
_entity_poly.entity_id
_entity_poly.type
_entity_poly.pdbx_seq_one_letter_code
_entity_poly.pdbx_strand_id
1 'polypeptide(L)'
;MEPEKIASILLLEFPEFSKSADLKEGPYSILGNFAIYLRDGITDNTIRNDELDRAFYFLNEIGSSENNRETQNQFVVGVLEILADTEESVNVMKQRLKGQALELFERVLAGWNNA
;
A
#
# COMPACT_ATOMS: atom_id res chain seq x y z
N MET A 1 -1.85 -7.99 -11.95
CA MET A 1 -0.47 -7.53 -12.24
C MET A 1 0.45 -8.40 -11.42
N GLU A 2 1.57 -8.89 -11.93
CA GLU A 2 2.46 -9.75 -11.13
C GLU A 2 3.24 -8.92 -10.08
N PRO A 3 3.56 -9.49 -8.91
CA PRO A 3 4.27 -8.81 -7.82
C PRO A 3 5.55 -8.08 -8.24
N GLU A 4 6.37 -8.69 -9.11
CA GLU A 4 7.62 -8.11 -9.61
C GLU A 4 7.38 -6.83 -10.42
N LYS A 5 6.29 -6.83 -11.20
CA LYS A 5 5.90 -5.67 -12.00
C LYS A 5 5.41 -4.54 -11.11
N ILE A 6 4.68 -4.87 -10.04
CA ILE A 6 4.22 -3.89 -9.04
C ILE A 6 5.43 -3.24 -8.36
N ALA A 7 6.35 -4.03 -7.84
CA ALA A 7 7.56 -3.52 -7.19
C ALA A 7 8.39 -2.65 -8.13
N SER A 8 8.53 -3.05 -9.41
CA SER A 8 9.27 -2.27 -10.41
C SER A 8 8.63 -0.91 -10.69
N ILE A 9 7.30 -0.85 -10.81
CA ILE A 9 6.56 0.41 -11.02
C ILE A 9 6.73 1.31 -9.80
N LEU A 10 6.60 0.75 -8.60
CA LEU A 10 6.73 1.49 -7.34
C LEU A 10 8.11 2.16 -7.23
N LEU A 11 9.19 1.43 -7.51
CA LEU A 11 10.55 1.99 -7.47
C LEU A 11 10.79 3.09 -8.51
N LEU A 12 10.08 3.06 -9.63
CA LEU A 12 10.16 4.06 -10.69
C LEU A 12 9.35 5.33 -10.35
N GLU A 13 8.14 5.16 -9.82
CA GLU A 13 7.23 6.25 -9.47
C GLU A 13 7.62 6.98 -8.18
N PHE A 14 8.33 6.30 -7.27
CA PHE A 14 8.74 6.84 -5.96
C PHE A 14 10.27 6.80 -5.80
N PRO A 15 11.01 7.71 -6.48
CA PRO A 15 12.48 7.69 -6.48
C PRO A 15 13.11 8.04 -5.13
N GLU A 16 12.41 8.74 -4.24
CA GLU A 16 12.92 9.00 -2.87
C GLU A 16 12.83 7.75 -2.00
N PHE A 17 11.71 7.02 -2.08
CA PHE A 17 11.57 5.71 -1.45
C PHE A 17 12.60 4.71 -2.00
N SER A 18 12.80 4.66 -3.32
CA SER A 18 13.67 3.66 -3.95
C SER A 18 15.14 3.74 -3.50
N LYS A 19 15.61 4.90 -3.05
CA LYS A 19 16.95 5.07 -2.43
C LYS A 19 17.12 4.26 -1.13
N SER A 20 16.01 3.96 -0.45
CA SER A 20 15.98 3.22 0.82
C SER A 20 15.55 1.76 0.67
N ALA A 21 15.07 1.34 -0.50
CA ALA A 21 14.57 -0.01 -0.72
C ALA A 21 15.72 -1.02 -0.88
N ASP A 22 15.71 -2.09 -0.09
CA ASP A 22 16.61 -3.24 -0.33
C ASP A 22 16.04 -4.16 -1.41
N LEU A 23 16.58 -4.05 -2.62
CA LEU A 23 16.16 -4.82 -3.78
C LEU A 23 16.45 -6.32 -3.66
N LYS A 24 17.26 -6.75 -2.67
CA LYS A 24 17.56 -8.17 -2.45
C LYS A 24 16.44 -8.92 -1.73
N GLU A 25 15.53 -8.22 -1.08
CA GLU A 25 14.47 -8.82 -0.27
C GLU A 25 13.18 -9.14 -1.06
N GLY A 26 13.18 -8.85 -2.36
CA GLY A 26 12.10 -9.21 -3.29
C GLY A 26 10.85 -8.32 -3.19
N PRO A 27 9.84 -8.58 -4.04
CA PRO A 27 8.68 -7.69 -4.23
C PRO A 27 7.84 -7.47 -2.96
N TYR A 28 7.71 -8.50 -2.12
CA TYR A 28 6.94 -8.43 -0.89
C TYR A 28 7.56 -7.46 0.12
N SER A 29 8.89 -7.50 0.33
CA SER A 29 9.58 -6.56 1.21
C SER A 29 9.50 -5.13 0.68
N ILE A 30 9.61 -4.94 -0.64
CA ILE A 30 9.47 -3.62 -1.26
C ILE A 30 8.08 -3.02 -0.97
N LEU A 31 7.02 -3.82 -1.07
CA LEU A 31 5.66 -3.38 -0.75
C LEU A 31 5.50 -3.04 0.74
N GLY A 32 6.02 -3.89 1.63
CA GLY A 32 6.05 -3.65 3.08
C GLY A 32 6.76 -2.35 3.45
N ASN A 33 7.96 -2.14 2.92
CA ASN A 33 8.74 -0.94 3.17
C ASN A 33 8.05 0.32 2.63
N PHE A 34 7.36 0.21 1.50
CA PHE A 34 6.57 1.33 0.98
C PHE A 34 5.38 1.65 1.87
N ALA A 35 4.70 0.64 2.41
CA ALA A 35 3.60 0.84 3.36
C ALA A 35 4.07 1.53 4.64
N ILE A 36 5.24 1.14 5.18
CA ILE A 36 5.88 1.79 6.32
C ILE A 36 6.20 3.25 5.99
N TYR A 37 6.84 3.48 4.83
CA TYR A 37 7.15 4.84 4.35
C TYR A 37 5.91 5.73 4.29
N LEU A 38 4.79 5.22 3.76
CA LEU A 38 3.53 5.95 3.69
C LEU A 38 2.93 6.20 5.08
N ARG A 39 2.85 5.17 5.92
CA ARG A 39 2.30 5.28 7.29
C ARG A 39 3.04 6.35 8.08
N ASP A 40 4.37 6.23 8.15
CA ASP A 40 5.21 7.13 8.93
C ASP A 40 5.16 8.54 8.31
N GLY A 41 5.17 8.63 6.97
CA GLY A 41 5.03 9.89 6.25
C GLY A 41 3.72 10.62 6.53
N ILE A 42 2.60 9.88 6.64
CA ILE A 42 1.28 10.40 6.98
C ILE A 42 1.25 10.83 8.45
N THR A 43 1.66 9.96 9.37
CA THR A 43 1.63 10.22 10.82
C THR A 43 2.50 11.42 11.19
N ASP A 44 3.69 11.52 10.60
CA ASP A 44 4.62 12.63 10.86
C ASP A 44 4.35 13.86 9.99
N ASN A 45 3.38 13.79 9.07
CA ASN A 45 3.05 14.83 8.09
C ASN A 45 4.28 15.31 7.27
N THR A 46 5.13 14.37 6.86
CA THR A 46 6.37 14.62 6.10
C THR A 46 6.21 14.34 4.60
N ILE A 47 5.18 13.59 4.22
CA ILE A 47 4.87 13.28 2.82
C ILE A 47 4.00 14.38 2.19
N ARG A 48 4.32 14.77 0.95
CA ARG A 48 3.59 15.82 0.27
C ARG A 48 2.27 15.29 -0.29
N ASN A 49 1.26 16.17 -0.38
CA ASN A 49 -0.06 15.79 -0.89
C ASN A 49 -0.04 15.23 -2.33
N ASP A 50 0.82 15.74 -3.21
CA ASP A 50 0.95 15.23 -4.58
C ASP A 50 1.56 13.83 -4.62
N GLU A 51 2.44 13.52 -3.67
CA GLU A 51 3.02 12.19 -3.50
C GLU A 51 2.02 11.21 -2.92
N LEU A 52 1.19 11.65 -1.96
CA LEU A 52 0.03 10.89 -1.51
C LEU A 52 -0.95 10.62 -2.64
N ASP A 53 -1.26 11.61 -3.48
CA ASP A 53 -2.17 11.41 -4.62
C ASP A 53 -1.66 10.30 -5.56
N ARG A 54 -0.37 10.30 -5.88
CA ARG A 54 0.27 9.25 -6.69
C ARG A 54 0.26 7.89 -5.98
N ALA A 55 0.59 7.86 -4.69
CA ALA A 55 0.59 6.64 -3.90
C ALA A 55 -0.78 5.99 -3.88
N PHE A 56 -1.82 6.77 -3.58
CA PHE A 56 -3.19 6.26 -3.52
C PHE A 56 -3.75 5.92 -4.91
N TYR A 57 -3.33 6.59 -5.97
CA TYR A 57 -3.62 6.13 -7.34
C TYR A 57 -3.09 4.71 -7.55
N PHE A 58 -1.82 4.47 -7.21
CA PHE A 58 -1.19 3.16 -7.34
C PHE A 58 -1.83 2.08 -6.46
N LEU A 59 -2.13 2.37 -5.19
CA LEU A 59 -2.79 1.42 -4.29
C LEU A 59 -4.19 1.01 -4.79
N ASN A 60 -4.95 1.96 -5.37
CA ASN A 60 -6.25 1.68 -5.96
C ASN A 60 -6.14 0.77 -7.20
N GLU A 61 -5.10 0.94 -8.03
CA GLU A 61 -4.83 0.08 -9.18
C GLU A 61 -4.47 -1.35 -8.76
N ILE A 62 -3.66 -1.52 -7.70
CA ILE A 62 -3.34 -2.85 -7.15
C ILE A 62 -4.61 -3.53 -6.61
N GLY A 63 -5.38 -2.83 -5.79
CA GLY A 63 -6.60 -3.39 -5.19
C GLY A 63 -7.64 -3.82 -6.24
N SER A 64 -7.66 -3.16 -7.40
CA SER A 64 -8.56 -3.48 -8.52
C SER A 64 -8.08 -4.64 -9.40
N SER A 65 -6.93 -5.26 -9.11
CA SER A 65 -6.39 -6.39 -9.88
C SER A 65 -7.07 -7.72 -9.49
N GLU A 66 -8.34 -7.89 -9.84
CA GLU A 66 -9.20 -9.04 -9.48
C GLU A 66 -8.66 -10.42 -9.93
N ASN A 67 -7.83 -10.47 -10.97
CA ASN A 67 -7.37 -11.73 -11.57
C ASN A 67 -6.09 -12.31 -10.94
N ASN A 68 -5.54 -11.69 -9.89
CA ASN A 68 -4.33 -12.20 -9.22
C ASN A 68 -4.52 -12.21 -7.69
N ARG A 69 -4.96 -13.37 -7.17
CA ARG A 69 -5.21 -13.57 -5.73
C ARG A 69 -3.95 -13.43 -4.88
N GLU A 70 -2.80 -13.85 -5.41
CA GLU A 70 -1.52 -13.69 -4.71
C GLU A 70 -1.17 -12.21 -4.53
N THR A 71 -1.36 -11.41 -5.58
CA THR A 71 -1.18 -9.96 -5.53
C THR A 71 -2.13 -9.31 -4.53
N GLN A 72 -3.39 -9.71 -4.49
CA GLN A 72 -4.34 -9.18 -3.49
C GLN A 72 -3.93 -9.57 -2.07
N ASN A 73 -3.49 -10.81 -1.85
CA ASN A 73 -3.01 -11.24 -0.53
C ASN A 73 -1.76 -10.44 -0.09
N GLN A 74 -0.79 -10.26 -1.00
CA GLN A 74 0.40 -9.47 -0.73
C GLN A 74 0.07 -8.00 -0.50
N PHE A 75 -0.91 -7.45 -1.22
CA PHE A 75 -1.41 -6.10 -1.00
C PHE A 75 -2.07 -5.95 0.37
N VAL A 76 -2.90 -6.92 0.77
CA VAL A 76 -3.54 -6.91 2.09
C VAL A 76 -2.49 -6.97 3.20
N VAL A 77 -1.69 -8.03 3.23
CA VAL A 77 -0.75 -8.30 4.34
C VAL A 77 0.45 -7.36 4.30
N GLY A 78 0.98 -7.09 3.12
CA GLY A 78 2.17 -6.27 2.94
C GLY A 78 1.90 -4.77 2.90
N VAL A 79 0.64 -4.32 2.80
CA VAL A 79 0.34 -2.89 2.69
C VAL A 79 -0.83 -2.45 3.57
N LEU A 80 -1.99 -3.06 3.40
CA LEU A 80 -3.21 -2.60 4.09
C LEU A 80 -3.15 -2.82 5.60
N GLU A 81 -2.59 -3.94 6.07
CA GLU A 81 -2.40 -4.22 7.50
C GLU A 81 -1.47 -3.18 8.14
N ILE A 82 -0.33 -2.88 7.53
CA ILE A 82 0.62 -1.88 8.02
C ILE A 82 -0.03 -0.48 8.08
N LEU A 83 -0.79 -0.12 7.05
CA LEU A 83 -1.49 1.18 7.00
C LEU A 83 -2.69 1.25 7.95
N ALA A 84 -3.11 0.13 8.55
CA ALA A 84 -4.12 0.10 9.60
C ALA A 84 -3.55 0.31 11.01
N ASP A 85 -2.22 0.38 11.17
CA ASP A 85 -1.55 0.45 12.48
C ASP A 85 -1.81 1.76 13.25
N THR A 86 -2.07 2.88 12.56
CA THR A 86 -2.23 4.21 13.18
C THR A 86 -3.56 4.87 12.80
N GLU A 87 -4.15 5.62 13.73
CA GLU A 87 -5.43 6.31 13.49
C GLU A 87 -5.32 7.34 12.36
N GLU A 88 -4.19 8.04 12.27
CA GLU A 88 -3.90 9.02 11.22
C GLU A 88 -3.88 8.35 9.84
N SER A 89 -3.14 7.25 9.71
CA SER A 89 -3.08 6.47 8.46
C SER A 89 -4.46 5.94 8.10
N VAL A 90 -5.21 5.37 9.05
CA VAL A 90 -6.58 4.88 8.84
C VAL A 90 -7.50 5.96 8.30
N ASN A 91 -7.43 7.17 8.86
CA ASN A 91 -8.26 8.29 8.42
C ASN A 91 -7.94 8.70 6.98
N VAL A 92 -6.65 8.78 6.62
CA VAL A 92 -6.22 9.10 5.26
C VAL A 92 -6.61 7.99 4.27
N MET A 93 -6.46 6.73 4.67
CA MET A 93 -6.83 5.57 3.87
C MET A 93 -8.32 5.57 3.52
N LYS A 94 -9.20 5.82 4.50
CA LYS A 94 -10.66 5.91 4.27
C LYS A 94 -11.07 7.05 3.34
N GLN A 95 -10.28 8.12 3.28
CA GLN A 95 -10.57 9.27 2.41
C GLN A 95 -10.10 9.07 0.96
N ARG A 96 -9.03 8.28 0.75
CA ARG A 96 -8.31 8.22 -0.52
C ARG A 96 -8.40 6.88 -1.24
N LEU A 97 -8.60 5.77 -0.52
CA LEU A 97 -8.93 4.49 -1.15
C LEU A 97 -10.34 4.50 -1.72
N LYS A 98 -10.53 3.74 -2.80
CA LYS A 98 -11.79 3.64 -3.54
C LYS A 98 -11.99 2.21 -4.03
N GLY A 99 -13.24 1.88 -4.35
CA GLY A 99 -13.62 0.59 -4.94
C GLY A 99 -13.08 -0.61 -4.13
N GLN A 100 -12.57 -1.61 -4.83
CA GLN A 100 -12.09 -2.86 -4.22
C GLN A 100 -10.98 -2.64 -3.19
N ALA A 101 -10.11 -1.64 -3.39
CA ALA A 101 -9.02 -1.36 -2.45
C ALA A 101 -9.56 -0.88 -1.09
N LEU A 102 -10.59 -0.02 -1.11
CA LEU A 102 -11.28 0.42 0.10
C LEU A 102 -12.00 -0.75 0.78
N GLU A 103 -12.71 -1.58 0.03
CA GLU A 103 -13.40 -2.75 0.59
C GLU A 103 -12.43 -3.73 1.27
N LEU A 104 -11.26 -3.97 0.66
CA LEU A 104 -10.21 -4.80 1.25
C LEU A 104 -9.69 -4.17 2.55
N PHE A 105 -9.50 -2.85 2.58
CA PHE A 105 -9.05 -2.13 3.76
C PHE A 105 -10.08 -2.15 4.90
N GLU A 106 -11.36 -1.94 4.59
CA GLU A 106 -12.43 -2.05 5.58
C GLU A 106 -12.53 -3.46 6.17
N ARG A 107 -12.27 -4.50 5.36
CA ARG A 107 -12.17 -5.88 5.85
C ARG A 107 -11.01 -6.05 6.83
N VAL A 108 -9.84 -5.47 6.54
CA VAL A 108 -8.68 -5.49 7.46
C VAL A 108 -9.06 -4.84 8.79
N LEU A 109 -9.69 -3.66 8.77
CA LEU A 109 -10.13 -2.97 9.99
C LEU A 109 -11.18 -3.75 10.78
N ALA A 110 -12.06 -4.49 10.10
CA ALA A 110 -13.04 -5.36 10.73
C ALA A 110 -12.41 -6.64 11.34
N GLY A 111 -11.09 -6.81 11.26
CA GLY A 111 -10.36 -7.96 11.78
C GLY A 111 -10.55 -9.23 10.96
N TRP A 112 -10.99 -9.12 9.70
CA TRP A 112 -11.33 -10.26 8.84
C TRP A 112 -12.25 -11.27 9.56
N ASN A 113 -13.52 -10.88 9.80
CA ASN A 113 -14.53 -11.86 10.21
C ASN A 113 -14.72 -12.95 9.13
N ASN A 114 -14.48 -14.20 9.56
CA ASN A 114 -14.58 -15.50 8.87
C ASN A 114 -13.29 -16.04 8.21
N ALA A 115 -12.38 -16.53 9.05
CA ALA A 115 -11.73 -17.82 8.82
C ALA A 115 -12.39 -18.88 9.71
#